data_AF-A0A2J7TEJ2-F1
#
_entry.id   AF-A0A2J7TEJ2-F1
#
_cell.length_a   1.000
_cell.length_b   1.000
_cell.length_c   1.000
_cell.angle_alpha   90.00
_cell.angle_beta   90.00
_cell.angle_gamma   90.00
#
_symmetry.space_group_name_H-M   'P 1'
#
loop_
_entity.id
_entity.type
_entity.pdbx_description
1 polymer ?
#
loop_
_entity_poly.entity_id
_entity_poly.type
_entity_poly.pdbx_seq_one_letter_code
_entity_poly.pdbx_strand_id
1 'polypeptide(L)'
;MGSLSIWHWLIVGAVVLLVFGGKGKISDIMGDVAKGIKSFKKGLSEDEEKAEAKPAGEPSLRSLDHQAAGEPLKTPDARKVG
;
A
#
# COMPACT_ATOMS: atom_id res chain seq x y z
N MET A 1 32.61 32.69 1.77
CA MET A 1 32.45 31.23 1.64
C MET A 1 30.99 30.87 1.96
N GLY A 2 30.05 31.30 1.12
CA GLY A 2 28.60 31.21 1.34
C GLY A 2 27.99 29.90 0.86
N SER A 3 28.75 28.81 0.97
CA SER A 3 28.22 27.46 0.78
C SER A 3 27.13 27.23 1.82
N LEU A 4 25.97 26.76 1.39
CA LEU A 4 24.76 26.42 2.16
C LEU A 4 23.66 27.50 2.29
N SER A 5 23.60 28.48 1.38
CA SER A 5 22.37 29.30 1.26
C SER A 5 21.22 28.44 0.68
N ILE A 6 20.02 28.54 1.25
CA ILE A 6 18.79 27.82 0.83
C ILE A 6 18.53 28.00 -0.68
N TRP A 7 18.93 29.14 -1.22
CA TRP A 7 18.88 29.46 -2.65
C TRP A 7 19.67 28.47 -3.53
N HIS A 8 20.81 27.97 -3.04
CA HIS A 8 21.61 26.98 -3.75
C HIS A 8 20.88 25.63 -3.83
N TRP A 9 20.25 25.20 -2.73
CA TRP A 9 19.47 23.96 -2.69
C TRP A 9 18.23 24.02 -3.59
N LEU A 10 17.57 25.18 -3.70
CA LEU A 10 16.47 25.39 -4.66
C LEU A 10 16.94 25.23 -6.12
N ILE A 11 18.07 25.86 -6.48
CA ILE A 11 18.63 25.76 -7.84
C ILE A 11 19.06 24.33 -8.15
N VAL A 12 19.75 23.66 -7.21
CA VAL A 12 20.16 22.26 -7.38
C VAL A 12 18.94 21.34 -7.52
N GLY A 13 17.92 21.53 -6.68
CA GLY A 13 16.66 20.79 -6.78
C GLY A 13 15.96 20.96 -8.13
N ALA A 14 15.95 22.18 -8.68
CA ALA A 14 15.39 22.47 -10.00
C ALA A 14 16.16 21.76 -11.12
N VAL A 15 17.49 21.75 -11.08
CA VAL A 15 18.33 21.05 -12.07
C VAL A 15 18.13 19.54 -11.99
N VAL A 16 18.07 18.98 -10.79
CA VAL A 16 17.80 17.55 -10.58
C VAL A 16 16.40 17.19 -11.13
N LEU A 17 15.37 17.98 -10.83
CA LEU A 17 14.04 17.78 -11.40
C LEU A 17 14.01 17.90 -12.93
N LEU A 18 14.79 18.79 -13.54
CA LEU A 18 14.84 18.93 -15.00
C LEU A 18 15.50 17.71 -15.67
N VAL A 19 16.61 17.23 -15.10
CA VAL A 19 17.38 16.09 -15.64
C VAL A 19 16.66 14.77 -15.41
N PHE A 20 16.04 14.60 -14.24
CA PHE A 20 15.43 13.33 -13.83
C PHE A 20 13.90 13.30 -13.97
N GLY A 21 13.21 14.45 -14.01
CA GLY A 21 11.75 14.54 -14.03
C GLY A 21 11.07 14.23 -15.36
N GLY A 22 11.81 14.19 -16.47
CA GLY A 22 11.23 14.00 -17.82
C GLY A 22 10.79 12.57 -18.17
N LYS A 23 11.02 11.56 -17.31
CA LYS A 23 10.87 10.13 -17.70
C LYS A 23 10.00 9.29 -16.76
N GLY A 24 9.28 9.89 -15.80
CA GLY A 24 8.30 9.21 -14.93
C GLY A 24 8.87 8.16 -13.95
N LYS A 25 10.10 7.67 -14.16
CA LYS A 25 10.78 6.67 -13.31
C LYS A 25 11.00 7.13 -11.87
N ILE A 26 11.08 8.44 -11.64
CA ILE A 26 11.17 9.01 -10.30
C ILE A 26 9.90 8.73 -9.50
N SER A 27 8.72 8.69 -10.14
CA SER A 27 7.46 8.50 -9.42
C SER A 27 7.31 7.07 -8.88
N ASP A 28 7.81 6.08 -9.62
CA ASP A 28 7.79 4.66 -9.22
C ASP A 28 8.74 4.43 -8.03
N ILE A 29 9.98 4.92 -8.15
CA ILE A 29 11.01 4.84 -7.09
C ILE A 29 10.60 5.66 -5.86
N MET A 30 10.06 6.86 -6.05
CA MET A 30 9.55 7.70 -4.96
C MET A 30 8.34 7.04 -4.27
N GLY A 31 7.51 6.32 -5.02
CA GLY A 31 6.40 5.53 -4.49
C GLY A 31 6.88 4.43 -3.55
N ASP A 32 7.88 3.63 -3.96
CA ASP A 32 8.46 2.57 -3.15
C ASP A 32 9.19 3.11 -1.91
N VAL A 33 9.95 4.20 -2.07
CA VAL A 33 10.62 4.89 -0.96
C VAL A 33 9.59 5.46 0.03
N ALA A 34 8.52 6.09 -0.46
CA ALA A 34 7.45 6.61 0.38
C ALA A 34 6.73 5.49 1.15
N LYS A 35 6.51 4.32 0.51
CA LYS A 35 5.92 3.15 1.15
C LYS A 35 6.82 2.59 2.25
N GLY A 36 8.13 2.48 1.98
CA GLY A 36 9.12 2.04 2.97
C GLY A 36 9.18 2.96 4.19
N ILE A 37 9.25 4.28 3.97
CA ILE A 37 9.26 5.28 5.06
C ILE A 37 7.92 5.27 5.82
N LYS A 38 6.77 5.12 5.14
CA LYS A 38 5.46 5.07 5.79
C LYS A 38 5.29 3.81 6.66
N SER A 39 5.75 2.65 6.18
CA SER A 39 5.75 1.41 6.96
C SER A 39 6.72 1.46 8.13
N PHE A 40 7.89 2.09 7.95
CA PHE A 40 8.84 2.32 9.05
C PHE A 40 8.26 3.23 10.13
N LYS A 41 7.69 4.37 9.74
CA LYS A 41 7.02 5.28 10.68
C LYS A 41 5.84 4.63 11.37
N LYS A 42 5.02 3.89 10.62
CA LYS A 42 3.88 3.14 11.19
C LYS A 42 4.34 2.05 12.16
N GLY A 43 5.39 1.30 11.83
CA GLY A 43 5.96 0.31 12.75
C GLY A 43 6.50 0.94 14.04
N LEU A 44 7.11 2.14 13.95
CA LEU A 44 7.57 2.89 15.11
C LEU A 44 6.40 3.44 15.94
N SER A 45 5.39 4.01 15.29
CA SER A 45 4.18 4.51 15.96
C SER A 45 3.29 3.39 16.49
N GLU A 46 3.26 2.21 15.88
CA GLU A 46 2.58 1.03 16.43
C GLU A 46 3.32 0.47 17.65
N ASP A 47 4.65 0.62 17.73
CA ASP A 47 5.39 0.24 18.94
C ASP A 47 5.08 1.19 20.12
N GLU A 48 4.90 2.49 19.83
CA GLU A 48 4.43 3.47 20.81
C GLU A 48 2.92 3.30 21.15
N GLU A 49 2.06 3.05 20.15
CA GLU A 49 0.61 2.93 20.34
C GLU A 49 0.20 1.55 20.90
N LYS A 50 0.99 0.49 20.70
CA LYS A 50 0.76 -0.83 21.33
C LYS A 50 1.08 -0.83 22.83
N ALA A 51 1.83 0.15 23.32
CA ALA A 51 1.93 0.41 24.76
C ALA A 51 0.65 1.04 25.33
N GLU A 52 -0.20 1.67 24.51
CA GLU A 52 -1.36 2.45 24.97
C GLU A 52 -2.75 1.99 24.45
N ALA A 53 -2.87 1.14 23.42
CA ALA A 53 -4.17 0.78 22.83
C ALA A 53 -4.32 -0.70 22.43
N LYS A 54 -5.04 -1.45 23.27
CA LYS A 54 -5.84 -2.62 22.86
C LYS A 54 -7.16 -2.15 22.20
N PRO A 55 -7.82 -3.01 21.40
CA PRO A 55 -8.12 -2.77 19.98
C PRO A 55 -9.41 -1.98 19.73
N ALA A 56 -9.38 -1.13 18.71
CA ALA A 56 -10.58 -0.64 18.04
C ALA A 56 -10.43 -0.92 16.53
N GLY A 57 -11.28 -1.81 16.02
CA GLY A 57 -11.54 -1.93 14.59
C GLY A 57 -10.92 -3.13 13.91
N GLU A 58 -11.50 -4.30 14.15
CA GLU A 58 -11.52 -5.37 13.15
C GLU A 58 -12.28 -4.87 11.90
N PRO A 59 -11.69 -5.00 10.70
CA PRO A 59 -12.43 -5.67 9.66
C PRO A 59 -11.63 -6.90 9.25
N SER A 60 -12.03 -8.02 9.84
CA SER A 60 -11.83 -9.34 9.29
C SER A 60 -12.06 -9.34 7.77
N LEU A 61 -11.00 -9.62 7.02
CA LEU A 61 -11.03 -10.62 5.95
C LEU A 61 -12.27 -10.55 5.02
N ARG A 62 -12.36 -9.51 4.18
CA ARG A 62 -13.18 -9.52 2.96
C ARG A 62 -12.32 -9.78 1.72
N SER A 63 -11.51 -10.82 1.76
CA SER A 63 -10.77 -11.29 0.59
C SER A 63 -10.55 -12.77 0.77
N LEU A 64 -11.41 -13.62 0.20
CA LEU A 64 -11.04 -14.90 -0.45
C LEU A 64 -12.23 -15.78 -0.88
N ASP A 65 -13.47 -15.54 -0.44
CA ASP A 65 -14.59 -16.43 -0.79
C ASP A 65 -15.76 -15.70 -1.46
N HIS A 66 -15.67 -15.43 -2.76
CA HIS A 66 -16.84 -15.29 -3.63
C HIS A 66 -16.56 -15.98 -4.98
N GLN A 67 -16.80 -17.29 -4.98
CA GLN A 67 -17.70 -17.96 -5.92
C GLN A 67 -17.63 -17.51 -7.40
N ALA A 68 -16.63 -18.01 -8.11
CA ALA A 68 -16.65 -18.11 -9.56
C ALA A 68 -16.81 -19.58 -9.98
N ALA A 69 -17.91 -19.85 -10.69
CA ALA A 69 -18.10 -20.92 -11.66
C ALA A 69 -17.83 -22.37 -11.22
N GLY A 70 -18.91 -23.04 -10.79
CA GLY A 70 -19.02 -24.49 -10.79
C GLY A 70 -20.49 -24.89 -10.80
N GLU A 71 -21.11 -24.90 -11.99
CA GLU A 71 -22.32 -25.70 -12.20
C GLU A 71 -22.02 -27.17 -11.86
N PRO A 72 -22.94 -27.86 -11.16
CA PRO A 72 -23.74 -28.82 -11.91
C PRO A 72 -25.18 -28.97 -11.41
N LEU A 73 -26.09 -29.04 -12.38
CA LEU A 73 -27.19 -30.02 -12.47
C LEU A 73 -27.94 -30.38 -11.17
N LYS A 74 -29.08 -29.73 -10.97
CA LYS A 74 -30.21 -30.34 -10.27
C LYS A 74 -31.14 -30.99 -11.28
N THR A 75 -31.04 -32.30 -11.42
CA THR A 75 -32.09 -33.19 -11.92
C THR A 75 -31.91 -34.55 -11.24
N PRO A 76 -32.96 -35.35 -11.07
CA PRO A 76 -33.89 -35.31 -9.95
C PRO A 76 -33.70 -36.53 -9.03
N ASP A 77 -34.18 -36.37 -7.81
CA ASP A 77 -34.26 -37.34 -6.73
C ASP A 77 -35.01 -38.63 -7.18
N ALA A 78 -34.25 -39.66 -7.54
CA ALA A 78 -34.75 -41.02 -7.73
C ALA A 78 -34.56 -41.83 -6.45
N ARG A 79 -35.33 -41.53 -5.40
CA ARG A 79 -35.55 -42.48 -4.29
C ARG A 79 -36.87 -42.21 -3.56
N LYS A 80 -37.98 -42.46 -4.26
CA LYS A 80 -39.29 -42.63 -3.63
C LYS A 80 -39.88 -43.97 -4.03
N VAL A 81 -39.84 -44.90 -3.06
CA VAL A 81 -40.87 -45.90 -2.73
C VAL A 81 -41.26 -46.90 -3.84
N GLY A 82 -40.80 -48.13 -3.64
CA GLY A 82 -41.27 -49.37 -4.27
C GLY A 82 -40.59 -50.54 -3.58
#